data_AF-A0A2D4HAG3-F1
#
_entry.id   AF-A0A2D4HAG3-F1
#
_cell.length_a   1.000
_cell.length_b   1.000
_cell.length_c   1.000
_cell.angle_alpha   90.00
_cell.angle_beta   90.00
_cell.angle_gamma   90.00
#
_symmetry.space_group_name_H-M   'P 1'
#
loop_
_entity.id
_entity.type
_entity.pdbx_description
1 polymer ?
#
loop_
_entity_poly.entity_id
_entity_poly.type
_entity_poly.pdbx_seq_one_letter_code
_entity_poly.pdbx_strand_id
1 'polypeptide(L)'
;GENSFLITPSTMAWLPLLIVSSSFMGSFSQFLLNQPTSVSGSLGGTIRISCTTSSGTIGSGDSSWYQQKPGNPPKVLIYADSSRPSGIPARVSGSVENSRTS
;
A
#
# COMPACT_ATOMS: atom_id res chain seq x y z
N GLY A 1 -57.08 -32.49 -9.60
CA GLY A 1 -57.47 -33.14 -10.86
C GLY A 1 -56.28 -33.03 -11.78
N GLU A 2 -55.75 -34.18 -12.16
CA GLU A 2 -54.48 -34.35 -12.88
C GLU A 2 -54.47 -33.76 -14.30
N ASN A 3 -53.24 -33.77 -14.87
CA ASN A 3 -52.84 -33.84 -16.28
C ASN A 3 -52.38 -32.50 -16.90
N SER A 4 -51.24 -32.37 -17.58
CA SER A 4 -49.98 -33.11 -17.73
C SER A 4 -49.15 -32.31 -18.74
N PHE A 5 -47.83 -32.21 -18.58
CA PHE A 5 -46.96 -32.23 -19.77
C PHE A 5 -45.63 -32.90 -19.40
N LEU A 6 -45.36 -33.98 -20.11
CA LEU A 6 -44.21 -34.86 -19.97
C LEU A 6 -42.97 -34.10 -20.46
N ILE A 7 -41.97 -33.95 -19.59
CA ILE A 7 -40.60 -33.67 -20.04
C ILE A 7 -39.83 -34.98 -19.94
N THR A 8 -39.42 -35.46 -21.10
CA THR A 8 -38.72 -36.72 -21.35
C THR A 8 -37.33 -36.77 -20.67
N PRO A 9 -36.85 -37.96 -20.28
CA PRO A 9 -35.54 -38.13 -19.65
C PRO A 9 -34.47 -38.30 -20.74
N SER A 10 -33.94 -37.22 -21.31
CA SER A 10 -32.84 -37.35 -22.29
C SER A 10 -31.81 -36.22 -22.28
N THR A 11 -31.79 -35.39 -21.23
CA THR A 11 -30.75 -34.38 -21.02
C THR A 11 -30.21 -34.45 -19.59
N MET A 12 -29.89 -35.66 -19.12
CA MET A 12 -29.11 -35.88 -17.90
C MET A 12 -27.77 -36.52 -18.26
N ALA A 13 -26.76 -35.70 -18.59
CA ALA A 13 -25.37 -36.16 -18.57
C ALA A 13 -24.31 -35.04 -18.53
N TRP A 14 -24.66 -33.76 -18.28
CA TRP A 14 -23.67 -32.67 -18.32
C TRP A 14 -23.74 -31.71 -17.12
N LEU A 15 -24.12 -32.21 -15.94
CA LEU A 15 -24.07 -31.48 -14.68
C LEU A 15 -23.51 -32.40 -13.59
N PRO A 16 -22.17 -32.62 -13.52
CA PRO A 16 -21.45 -32.00 -12.40
C PRO A 16 -19.95 -31.76 -12.64
N LEU A 17 -19.44 -31.72 -13.88
CA LEU A 17 -17.99 -31.70 -14.13
C LEU A 17 -17.42 -30.32 -14.47
N LEU A 18 -17.75 -29.27 -13.71
CA LEU A 18 -16.89 -28.09 -13.51
C LEU A 18 -17.23 -27.46 -12.15
N ILE A 19 -17.28 -28.27 -11.10
CA ILE A 19 -17.18 -27.76 -9.74
C ILE A 19 -15.74 -27.25 -9.55
N VAL A 20 -15.66 -26.01 -9.08
CA VAL A 20 -14.46 -25.22 -8.74
C VAL A 20 -13.68 -24.70 -9.95
N SER A 21 -14.28 -23.76 -10.69
CA SER A 21 -13.47 -22.67 -11.24
C SER A 21 -12.88 -21.94 -10.04
N SER A 22 -11.63 -22.27 -9.77
CA SER A 22 -10.80 -21.80 -8.68
C SER A 22 -10.51 -20.32 -8.85
N SER A 23 -11.42 -19.46 -8.39
CA SER A 23 -11.00 -18.18 -7.86
C SER A 23 -10.27 -18.44 -6.56
N PHE A 24 -8.98 -18.78 -6.65
CA PHE A 24 -8.04 -18.32 -5.65
C PHE A 24 -8.04 -16.79 -5.76
N MET A 25 -9.08 -16.15 -5.22
CA MET A 25 -9.03 -14.76 -4.83
C MET A 25 -8.10 -14.71 -3.63
N GLY A 26 -6.80 -14.83 -3.90
CA GLY A 26 -5.79 -14.39 -2.98
C GLY A 26 -6.10 -12.93 -2.68
N SER A 27 -6.47 -12.65 -1.43
CA SER A 27 -6.55 -11.28 -0.95
C SER A 27 -5.12 -10.75 -0.94
N PHE A 28 -4.77 -9.91 -1.91
CA PHE A 28 -3.56 -9.11 -1.80
C PHE A 28 -3.81 -8.09 -0.69
N SER A 29 -3.22 -8.31 0.48
CA SER A 29 -3.14 -7.24 1.48
C SER A 29 -2.27 -6.14 0.86
N GLN A 30 -2.89 -5.06 0.41
CA GLN A 30 -2.17 -3.92 -0.15
C GLN A 30 -1.56 -3.11 1.01
N PHE A 31 -0.23 -3.02 1.02
CA PHE A 31 0.48 -2.10 1.89
C PHE A 31 0.34 -0.69 1.31
N LEU A 32 -0.63 0.07 1.82
CA LEU A 32 -0.93 1.41 1.30
C LEU A 32 -0.19 2.46 2.15
N LEU A 33 0.56 3.31 1.47
CA LEU A 33 1.19 4.50 2.07
C LEU A 33 0.26 5.69 1.90
N ASN A 34 -0.07 6.35 3.00
CA ASN A 34 -0.87 7.55 3.03
C ASN A 34 0.03 8.75 3.34
N GLN A 35 0.06 9.72 2.43
CA GLN A 35 0.84 10.96 2.55
C GLN A 35 0.03 12.14 2.01
N PRO A 36 0.26 13.36 2.49
CA PRO A 36 -0.36 14.55 1.92
C PRO A 36 0.10 14.74 0.46
N THR A 37 -0.83 15.08 -0.42
CA THR A 37 -0.55 15.35 -1.85
C THR A 37 0.34 16.57 -2.04
N SER A 38 0.23 17.56 -1.15
CA SER A 38 1.13 18.70 -1.09
C SER A 38 1.18 19.26 0.34
N VAL A 39 2.32 19.86 0.68
CA VAL A 39 2.49 20.59 1.93
C VAL A 39 3.16 21.92 1.61
N SER A 40 2.67 23.00 2.20
CA SER A 40 3.24 24.33 2.11
C SER A 40 3.46 24.90 3.51
N GLY A 41 4.31 25.91 3.61
CA GLY A 41 4.63 26.56 4.88
C GLY A 41 5.17 27.97 4.65
N SER A 42 5.22 28.75 5.73
CA SER A 42 5.78 30.09 5.72
C SER A 42 7.31 30.06 5.58
N LEU A 43 7.90 31.14 5.03
CA LEU A 43 9.35 31.31 5.05
C LEU A 43 9.86 31.32 6.50
N GLY A 44 10.92 30.54 6.76
CA GLY A 44 11.49 30.38 8.10
C GLY A 44 10.70 29.42 9.01
N GLY A 45 9.53 28.95 8.58
CA GLY A 45 8.76 27.92 9.27
C GLY A 45 9.35 26.52 9.11
N THR A 46 8.92 25.60 9.98
CA THR A 46 9.24 24.17 9.84
C THR A 46 8.08 23.47 9.14
N ILE A 47 8.40 22.70 8.11
CA ILE A 47 7.43 21.88 7.38
C ILE A 47 7.67 20.42 7.80
N ARG A 48 6.60 19.73 8.20
CA ARG A 48 6.62 18.29 8.50
C ARG A 48 5.89 17.54 7.38
N ILE A 49 6.56 16.57 6.78
CA ILE A 49 5.98 15.65 5.81
C ILE A 49 5.84 14.30 6.53
N SER A 50 4.62 13.77 6.54
CA SER A 50 4.31 12.50 7.21
C SER A 50 3.88 11.46 6.18
N CYS A 51 4.37 10.24 6.35
CA CYS A 51 3.91 9.07 5.64
C CYS A 51 3.45 8.04 6.67
N THR A 52 2.23 7.55 6.53
CA THR A 52 1.66 6.54 7.43
C THR A 52 1.26 5.31 6.63
N THR A 53 1.48 4.13 7.19
CA THR A 53 1.02 2.87 6.61
C THR A 53 -0.44 2.64 7.00
N SER A 54 -1.29 2.22 6.06
CA SER A 54 -2.70 1.91 6.34
C SER A 54 -2.87 0.70 7.26
N SER A 55 -1.87 -0.19 7.27
CA SER A 55 -1.84 -1.38 8.10
C SER A 55 -0.40 -1.80 8.39
N GLY A 56 -0.17 -2.35 9.57
CA GLY A 56 1.13 -2.89 9.99
C GLY A 56 2.19 -1.82 10.29
N THR A 57 3.41 -2.29 10.52
CA THR A 57 4.61 -1.46 10.74
C THR A 57 5.57 -1.66 9.57
N ILE A 58 6.58 -0.79 9.46
CA ILE A 58 7.64 -0.91 8.43
C ILE A 58 8.50 -2.19 8.66
N GLY A 59 8.27 -2.93 9.75
CA GLY A 59 8.84 -4.25 9.99
C GLY A 59 10.34 -4.15 10.26
N SER A 60 11.12 -5.02 9.62
CA SER A 60 12.60 -4.98 9.65
C SER A 60 13.20 -4.12 8.53
N GLY A 61 12.36 -3.41 7.77
CA GLY A 61 12.81 -2.50 6.74
C GLY A 61 13.09 -1.12 7.30
N ASP A 62 13.88 -0.34 6.55
CA ASP A 62 14.15 1.06 6.84
C ASP A 62 13.39 1.96 5.86
N SER A 63 13.07 3.17 6.33
CA SER A 63 12.55 4.25 5.50
C SER A 63 13.67 5.16 5.00
N SER A 64 13.46 5.75 3.82
CA SER A 64 14.37 6.73 3.22
C SER A 64 13.57 7.82 2.53
N TRP A 65 14.06 9.06 2.65
CA TRP A 65 13.42 10.25 2.08
C TRP A 65 14.30 10.85 0.99
N TYR A 66 13.69 11.11 -0.16
CA TYR A 66 14.36 11.67 -1.33
C TYR A 66 13.72 12.99 -1.74
N GLN A 67 14.56 13.96 -2.12
CA GLN A 67 14.15 15.17 -2.80
C GLN A 67 14.39 15.01 -4.29
N GLN A 68 13.31 15.11 -5.07
CA GLN A 68 13.40 15.19 -6.52
C GLN A 68 13.01 16.60 -6.96
N LYS A 69 13.89 17.24 -7.73
CA LYS A 69 13.60 18.51 -8.42
C LYS A 69 13.40 18.22 -9.90
N PRO A 70 12.56 18.99 -10.61
CA PRO A 70 12.42 18.85 -12.05
C PRO A 70 13.79 18.86 -12.75
N GLY A 71 14.02 17.90 -13.65
CA GLY A 71 15.26 17.77 -14.42
C GLY A 71 16.50 17.33 -13.64
N ASN A 72 16.38 16.95 -12.37
CA ASN A 72 17.50 16.50 -11.54
C ASN A 72 17.28 15.07 -11.03
N PRO A 73 18.35 14.29 -10.82
CA PRO A 73 18.23 12.97 -10.19
C PRO A 73 17.72 13.10 -8.74
N PRO A 74 17.04 12.06 -8.21
CA PRO A 74 16.65 12.01 -6.80
C PRO A 74 17.86 12.19 -5.89
N LYS A 75 17.77 13.11 -4.93
CA LYS A 75 18.77 13.34 -3.89
C LYS A 75 18.27 12.81 -2.56
N VAL A 76 18.99 11.89 -1.96
CA VAL A 76 18.66 11.40 -0.61
C VAL A 76 18.81 12.52 0.43
N LEU A 77 17.78 12.70 1.26
CA LEU A 77 17.77 13.62 2.39
C LEU A 77 17.96 12.87 3.70
N ILE A 78 17.32 11.71 3.85
CA ILE A 78 17.34 10.86 5.04
C ILE A 78 17.37 9.40 4.58
N TYR A 79 18.17 8.56 5.25
CA TYR A 79 18.24 7.12 5.06
C TYR A 79 18.25 6.43 6.42
N ALA A 80 18.01 5.11 6.47
CA ALA A 80 17.99 4.36 7.73
C ALA A 80 17.16 5.08 8.81
N ASP A 81 15.92 5.45 8.45
CA ASP A 81 14.90 6.14 9.26
C ASP A 81 15.17 7.58 9.71
N SER A 82 16.39 7.87 10.12
CA SER A 82 16.76 9.16 10.73
C SER A 82 18.17 9.62 10.36
N SER A 83 18.96 8.77 9.71
CA SER A 83 20.34 9.09 9.35
C SER A 83 20.38 10.07 8.20
N ARG A 84 21.26 11.07 8.32
CA ARG A 84 21.38 12.14 7.33
C ARG A 84 22.71 12.05 6.57
N PRO A 85 22.72 12.07 5.23
CA PRO A 85 23.95 12.12 4.44
C PRO A 85 24.77 13.39 4.72
N SER A 86 26.08 13.32 4.48
CA SER A 86 26.95 14.49 4.50
C SER A 86 26.49 15.56 3.50
N GLY A 87 26.61 16.83 3.86
CA GLY A 87 26.19 17.96 3.01
C GLY A 87 24.69 18.27 3.01
N ILE A 88 23.87 17.53 3.77
CA ILE A 88 22.48 17.92 4.02
C ILE A 88 22.42 18.84 5.27
N PRO A 89 21.75 20.00 5.21
CA PRO A 89 21.70 20.95 6.31
C PRO A 89 21.11 20.40 7.62
N ALA A 90 21.58 20.95 8.75
CA ALA A 90 21.16 20.60 10.11
C ALA A 90 19.63 20.63 10.35
N ARG A 91 18.92 21.53 9.66
CA ARG A 91 17.47 21.74 9.75
C ARG A 91 16.62 20.60 9.16
N VAL A 92 17.22 19.63 8.47
CA VAL A 92 16.51 18.45 7.94
C VAL A 92 16.71 17.30 8.91
N SER A 93 15.60 16.74 9.40
CA SER A 93 15.57 15.61 10.34
C SER A 93 14.38 14.71 10.03
N GLY A 94 14.45 13.45 10.47
CA GLY A 94 13.40 12.45 10.25
C GLY A 94 13.39 11.43 11.37
N SER A 95 12.25 10.76 11.51
CA SER A 95 12.00 9.78 12.54
C SER A 95 10.93 8.80 12.04
N VAL A 96 10.99 7.57 12.53
CA VAL A 96 9.94 6.57 12.35
C VAL A 96 9.30 6.28 13.69
N GLU A 97 7.98 6.19 13.69
CA GLU A 97 7.18 5.81 14.85
C GLU A 97 6.57 4.43 14.57
N ASN A 98 7.03 3.41 15.28
CA ASN A 98 6.50 2.06 15.19
C ASN A 98 5.49 1.84 16.34
N SER A 99 4.22 2.18 16.11
CA SER A 99 3.16 1.86 17.06
C SER A 99 2.82 0.37 16.96
N ARG A 100 3.46 -0.46 17.79
CA ARG A 100 3.02 -1.84 18.03
C ARG A 100 1.82 -1.77 18.98
N THR A 101 0.61 -1.59 18.46
CA THR A 101 -0.60 -1.84 19.26
C THR A 101 -0.66 -3.33 19.53
N SER A 102 -0.32 -3.71 20.76
CA SER A 102 -0.57 -5.04 21.32
C SER A 102 -2.05 -5.25 21.62
#